data_AF-A0A1Q5RK92-F1
#
_entry.id   AF-A0A1Q5RK92-F1
#
_cell.length_a   1.000
_cell.length_b   1.000
_cell.length_c   1.000
_cell.angle_alpha   90.00
_cell.angle_beta   90.00
_cell.angle_gamma   90.00
#
_symmetry.space_group_name_H-M   'P 1'
#
loop_
_entity.id
_entity.type
_entity.pdbx_description
1 polymer ?
#
loop_
_entity_poly.entity_id
_entity_poly.type
_entity_poly.pdbx_seq_one_letter_code
_entity_poly.pdbx_strand_id
1 'polypeptide(L)'
;MGQTCATLLETIAAVPQLRTPDETEAFLDPMPLGELASMWCALQRVSRRDQAGSIWAIKLYFDHLPHRRPHGALDLVLEVLKTETDKPTVMQLNDKFLLALFYAHGEEVMARVEHEAAHNDRLRWLLGGVHLGPDDPLMPRIARLAEAWHADHLAQRTPRESLDCANMSVAELARAWVEQYSRSERDQDDNLFAIMDFERDLRENDPDKMIDWIVQILKIESNPVLLSLLAAGPLEDVISVGTIDRIEREARADSRFRELLGGVWYYRASDELKTRLDALVGQGR
;
A
#
# COMPACT_ATOMS: atom_id res chain seq x y z
N MET A 1 0.94 6.03 27.60
CA MET A 1 1.23 5.81 26.16
C MET A 1 0.06 5.23 25.34
N GLY A 2 -1.12 4.95 25.92
CA GLY A 2 -2.28 4.41 25.18
C GLY A 2 -3.38 5.42 24.80
N GLN A 3 -3.30 6.67 25.26
CA GLN A 3 -4.35 7.68 25.00
C GLN A 3 -4.17 8.41 23.67
N THR A 4 -2.94 8.71 23.25
CA THR A 4 -2.66 9.54 22.05
C THR A 4 -3.02 8.84 20.74
N CYS A 5 -2.85 7.50 20.66
CA CYS A 5 -3.15 6.73 19.44
C CYS A 5 -4.66 6.58 19.22
N ALA A 6 -5.44 6.42 20.30
CA ALA A 6 -6.91 6.33 20.22
C ALA A 6 -7.51 7.67 19.76
N THR A 7 -7.04 8.78 20.32
CA THR A 7 -7.49 10.13 19.95
C THR A 7 -7.19 10.48 18.49
N LEU A 8 -6.08 9.98 17.90
CA LEU A 8 -5.76 10.27 16.50
C LEU A 8 -6.56 9.44 15.49
N LEU A 9 -6.88 8.18 15.79
CA LEU A 9 -7.81 7.39 14.97
C LEU A 9 -9.23 7.95 15.08
N GLU A 10 -9.62 8.47 16.24
CA GLU A 10 -10.85 9.26 16.40
C GLU A 10 -10.81 10.55 15.57
N THR A 11 -9.66 11.24 15.48
CA THR A 11 -9.50 12.40 14.60
C THR A 11 -9.65 12.04 13.12
N ILE A 12 -9.07 10.93 12.66
CA ILE A 12 -9.28 10.44 11.28
C ILE A 12 -10.76 10.06 11.06
N ALA A 13 -11.38 9.40 12.03
CA ALA A 13 -12.80 9.02 11.96
C ALA A 13 -13.74 10.24 12.00
N ALA A 14 -13.30 11.36 12.58
CA ALA A 14 -14.02 12.63 12.62
C ALA A 14 -13.82 13.49 11.37
N VAL A 15 -12.95 13.09 10.43
CA VAL A 15 -12.76 13.83 9.17
C VAL A 15 -14.08 13.82 8.40
N PRO A 16 -14.55 14.99 7.91
CA PRO A 16 -15.75 15.04 7.09
C PRO A 16 -15.61 14.17 5.84
N GLN A 17 -16.73 13.88 5.19
CA GLN A 17 -16.70 13.15 3.93
C GLN A 17 -16.10 14.05 2.83
N LEU A 18 -14.82 13.85 2.51
CA LEU A 18 -14.07 14.63 1.52
C LEU A 18 -14.22 13.94 0.16
N ARG A 19 -14.98 14.56 -0.75
CA ARG A 19 -15.40 13.93 -2.01
C ARG A 19 -14.54 14.36 -3.19
N THR A 20 -13.87 15.50 -3.08
CA THR A 20 -13.02 16.04 -4.14
C THR A 20 -11.62 16.38 -3.63
N PRO A 21 -10.61 16.41 -4.53
CA PRO A 21 -9.29 16.94 -4.21
C PRO A 21 -9.37 18.36 -3.63
N ASP A 22 -10.16 19.25 -4.23
CA ASP A 22 -10.30 20.65 -3.79
C ASP A 22 -10.85 20.77 -2.37
N GLU A 23 -11.87 19.97 -2.01
CA GLU A 23 -12.41 19.91 -0.64
C GLU A 23 -11.35 19.44 0.36
N THR A 24 -10.56 18.45 -0.05
CA THR A 24 -9.49 17.88 0.77
C THR A 24 -8.39 18.93 1.00
N GLU A 25 -7.99 19.65 -0.04
CA GLU A 25 -7.01 20.72 0.06
C GLU A 25 -7.51 21.87 0.92
N ALA A 26 -8.75 22.34 0.71
CA ALA A 26 -9.34 23.41 1.51
C ALA A 26 -9.42 23.04 3.01
N PHE A 27 -9.57 21.76 3.33
CA PHE A 27 -9.58 21.26 4.70
C PHE A 27 -8.17 21.16 5.30
N LEU A 28 -7.19 20.61 4.56
CA LEU A 28 -5.87 20.28 5.09
C LEU A 28 -4.85 21.43 5.01
N ASP A 29 -4.93 22.29 4.00
CA ASP A 29 -4.01 23.42 3.79
C ASP A 29 -3.91 24.42 4.97
N PRO A 30 -5.02 24.81 5.63
CA PRO A 30 -4.95 25.74 6.74
C PRO A 30 -4.50 25.10 8.06
N MET A 31 -4.36 23.76 8.13
CA MET A 31 -4.01 23.08 9.37
C MET A 31 -2.57 23.41 9.82
N PRO A 32 -2.33 23.55 11.13
CA PRO A 32 -0.97 23.68 11.65
C PRO A 32 -0.09 22.50 11.26
N LEU A 33 1.20 22.77 10.99
CA LEU A 33 2.16 21.75 10.54
C LEU A 33 2.23 20.54 11.48
N GLY A 34 2.18 20.75 12.79
CA GLY A 34 2.20 19.66 13.78
C GLY A 34 0.95 18.76 13.70
N GLU A 35 -0.21 19.34 13.37
CA GLU A 35 -1.45 18.59 13.16
C GLU A 35 -1.40 17.81 11.85
N LEU A 36 -0.88 18.42 10.77
CA LEU A 36 -0.60 17.75 9.49
C LEU A 36 0.35 16.56 9.66
N ALA A 37 1.46 16.74 10.39
CA ALA A 37 2.43 15.69 10.68
C ALA A 37 1.78 14.54 11.49
N SER A 38 1.00 14.88 12.50
CA SER A 38 0.25 13.91 13.31
C SER A 38 -0.74 13.11 12.44
N MET A 39 -1.53 13.80 11.60
CA MET A 39 -2.45 13.18 10.66
C MET A 39 -1.71 12.21 9.72
N TRP A 40 -0.60 12.66 9.12
CA TRP A 40 0.23 11.81 8.26
C TRP A 40 0.71 10.55 8.99
N CYS A 41 1.20 10.68 10.21
CA CYS A 41 1.66 9.55 11.03
C CYS A 41 0.55 8.55 11.36
N ALA A 42 -0.67 9.00 11.63
CA ALA A 42 -1.78 8.08 11.89
C ALA A 42 -2.24 7.33 10.64
N LEU A 43 -2.22 7.97 9.47
CA LEU A 43 -2.57 7.31 8.20
C LEU A 43 -1.66 6.10 7.92
N GLN A 44 -0.41 6.15 8.34
CA GLN A 44 0.54 5.03 8.18
C GLN A 44 0.15 3.80 9.00
N ARG A 45 -0.73 3.95 9.98
CA ARG A 45 -1.19 2.86 10.86
C ARG A 45 -2.55 2.33 10.46
N VAL A 46 -3.23 2.97 9.50
CA VAL A 46 -4.53 2.54 9.01
C VAL A 46 -4.36 1.25 8.23
N SER A 47 -5.08 0.21 8.66
CA SER A 47 -5.11 -1.08 7.99
C SER A 47 -5.59 -0.91 6.55
N ARG A 48 -5.12 -1.72 5.60
CA ARG A 48 -5.60 -1.64 4.21
C ARG A 48 -7.11 -1.81 4.11
N ARG A 49 -7.72 -2.60 5.02
CA ARG A 49 -9.18 -2.82 5.11
C ARG A 49 -9.96 -1.52 5.30
N ASP A 50 -9.34 -0.55 5.96
CA ASP A 50 -9.96 0.70 6.39
C ASP A 50 -9.60 1.88 5.47
N GLN A 51 -8.82 1.64 4.41
CA GLN A 51 -8.42 2.68 3.45
C GLN A 51 -9.54 2.97 2.43
N ALA A 52 -10.67 3.49 2.91
CA ALA A 52 -11.83 3.86 2.11
C ALA A 52 -12.27 5.31 2.38
N GLY A 53 -13.05 5.87 1.45
CA GLY A 53 -13.63 7.22 1.59
C GLY A 53 -12.59 8.31 1.81
N SER A 54 -12.79 9.14 2.84
CA SER A 54 -11.92 10.28 3.13
C SER A 54 -10.47 9.89 3.40
N ILE A 55 -10.19 8.68 3.91
CA ILE A 55 -8.82 8.23 4.17
C ILE A 55 -8.01 8.19 2.86
N TRP A 56 -8.64 7.73 1.77
CA TRP A 56 -8.01 7.71 0.46
C TRP A 56 -7.75 9.13 -0.07
N ALA A 57 -8.71 10.04 0.11
CA ALA A 57 -8.56 11.44 -0.29
C ALA A 57 -7.41 12.13 0.45
N ILE A 58 -7.27 11.90 1.77
CA ILE A 58 -6.17 12.46 2.57
C ILE A 58 -4.83 11.84 2.17
N LYS A 59 -4.76 10.52 1.91
CA LYS A 59 -3.54 9.90 1.37
C LYS A 59 -3.11 10.57 0.07
N LEU A 60 -4.04 10.78 -0.85
CA LEU A 60 -3.77 11.46 -2.12
C LEU A 60 -3.26 12.90 -1.94
N TYR A 61 -3.78 13.63 -0.96
CA TYR A 61 -3.25 14.95 -0.62
C TYR A 61 -1.76 14.91 -0.27
N PHE A 62 -1.35 13.93 0.55
CA PHE A 62 0.05 13.77 0.94
C PHE A 62 0.93 13.26 -0.21
N ASP A 63 0.41 12.40 -1.09
CA ASP A 63 1.10 11.98 -2.31
C ASP A 63 1.38 13.18 -3.24
N HIS A 64 0.48 14.16 -3.28
CA HIS A 64 0.64 15.37 -4.10
C HIS A 64 1.44 16.49 -3.42
N LEU A 65 1.61 16.44 -2.10
CA LEU A 65 2.24 17.52 -1.35
C LEU A 65 3.70 17.80 -1.80
N PRO A 66 4.57 16.79 -2.02
CA PRO A 66 5.90 16.99 -2.56
C PRO A 66 5.91 17.75 -3.89
N HIS A 67 4.93 17.48 -4.76
CA HIS A 67 4.85 18.10 -6.08
C HIS A 67 4.37 19.55 -6.03
N ARG A 68 3.39 19.86 -5.16
CA ARG A 68 2.75 21.17 -5.08
C ARG A 68 3.49 22.16 -4.18
N ARG A 69 4.07 21.68 -3.07
CA ARG A 69 4.71 22.50 -2.04
C ARG A 69 6.01 21.83 -1.56
N PRO A 70 7.07 21.77 -2.37
CA PRO A 70 8.29 21.02 -2.04
C PRO A 70 8.93 21.46 -0.72
N HIS A 71 9.00 22.77 -0.43
CA HIS A 71 9.49 23.27 0.85
C HIS A 71 8.58 22.90 2.03
N GLY A 72 7.26 22.96 1.86
CA GLY A 72 6.30 22.54 2.90
C GLY A 72 6.30 21.03 3.11
N ALA A 73 6.57 20.24 2.07
CA ALA A 73 6.78 18.80 2.18
C ALA A 73 8.04 18.49 2.99
N LEU A 74 9.14 19.24 2.77
CA LEU A 74 10.33 19.12 3.61
C LEU A 74 10.05 19.57 5.06
N ASP A 75 9.26 20.62 5.28
CA ASP A 75 8.83 21.01 6.62
C ASP A 75 8.06 19.89 7.33
N LEU A 76 7.17 19.20 6.60
CA LEU A 76 6.45 18.03 7.12
C LEU A 76 7.40 16.91 7.52
N VAL A 77 8.38 16.58 6.67
CA VAL A 77 9.42 15.57 6.96
C VAL A 77 10.15 15.92 8.25
N LEU A 78 10.59 17.18 8.41
CA LEU A 78 11.32 17.62 9.59
C LEU A 78 10.45 17.59 10.85
N GLU A 79 9.18 17.96 10.76
CA GLU A 79 8.25 17.92 11.89
C GLU A 79 7.91 16.47 12.30
N VAL A 80 7.74 15.56 11.34
CA VAL A 80 7.59 14.11 11.63
C VAL A 80 8.84 13.56 12.31
N LEU A 81 10.04 13.88 11.80
CA LEU A 81 11.31 13.49 12.41
C LEU A 81 11.52 14.08 13.81
N LYS A 82 10.83 15.16 14.16
CA LYS A 82 10.88 15.75 15.49
C LYS A 82 9.90 15.10 16.46
N THR A 83 8.72 14.70 15.99
CA THR A 83 7.58 14.34 16.85
C THR A 83 7.29 12.84 16.91
N GLU A 84 7.50 12.10 15.82
CA GLU A 84 7.24 10.66 15.75
C GLU A 84 8.49 9.88 16.16
N THR A 85 8.36 8.82 16.96
CA THR A 85 9.50 7.99 17.38
C THR A 85 9.46 6.58 16.84
N ASP A 86 8.29 6.13 16.35
CA ASP A 86 8.12 4.82 15.74
C ASP A 86 8.85 4.76 14.38
N LYS A 87 9.99 4.08 14.33
CA LYS A 87 10.81 3.96 13.12
C LYS A 87 10.02 3.44 11.91
N PRO A 88 9.19 2.38 12.01
CA PRO A 88 8.37 1.92 10.88
C PRO A 88 7.45 3.02 10.31
N THR A 89 6.84 3.86 11.17
CA THR A 89 6.04 5.01 10.71
C THR A 89 6.91 6.01 9.95
N VAL A 90 8.07 6.39 10.50
CA VAL A 90 8.95 7.37 9.88
C VAL A 90 9.52 6.86 8.56
N MET A 91 9.79 5.56 8.44
CA MET A 91 10.25 4.90 7.21
C MET A 91 9.26 5.02 6.05
N GLN A 92 7.97 5.25 6.32
CA GLN A 92 7.00 5.50 5.25
C GLN A 92 7.28 6.81 4.49
N LEU A 93 8.08 7.73 5.06
CA LEU A 93 8.57 8.90 4.32
C LEU A 93 9.49 8.49 3.16
N ASN A 94 10.19 7.35 3.25
CA ASN A 94 11.11 6.89 2.21
C ASN A 94 10.41 6.35 0.96
N ASP A 95 9.18 5.84 1.10
CA ASP A 95 8.49 5.13 0.01
C ASP A 95 8.11 6.10 -1.13
N LYS A 96 6.94 6.71 -1.09
CA LYS A 96 6.50 7.66 -2.14
C LYS A 96 6.90 9.10 -1.85
N PHE A 97 6.96 9.50 -0.59
CA PHE A 97 6.99 10.90 -0.21
C PHE A 97 8.35 11.57 -0.54
N LEU A 98 9.44 11.07 0.03
CA LEU A 98 10.79 11.58 -0.27
C LEU A 98 11.23 11.26 -1.69
N LEU A 99 10.82 10.10 -2.22
CA LEU A 99 11.08 9.73 -3.61
C LEU A 99 10.48 10.78 -4.56
N ALA A 100 9.20 11.12 -4.39
CA ALA A 100 8.53 12.15 -5.18
C ALA A 100 9.18 13.53 -5.00
N LEU A 101 9.54 13.89 -3.76
CA LEU A 101 10.19 15.16 -3.46
C LEU A 101 11.53 15.31 -4.18
N PHE A 102 12.42 14.32 -4.06
CA PHE A 102 13.75 14.38 -4.65
C PHE A 102 13.72 14.21 -6.16
N TYR A 103 12.85 13.33 -6.68
CA TYR A 103 12.71 13.15 -8.11
C TYR A 103 12.22 14.43 -8.81
N ALA A 104 11.21 15.11 -8.24
CA ALA A 104 10.63 16.29 -8.86
C ALA A 104 11.40 17.58 -8.56
N HIS A 105 11.89 17.74 -7.32
CA HIS A 105 12.36 19.02 -6.78
C HIS A 105 13.67 18.91 -6.01
N GLY A 106 14.42 17.83 -6.20
CA GLY A 106 15.62 17.57 -5.43
C GLY A 106 16.68 18.66 -5.56
N GLU A 107 16.93 19.18 -6.77
CA GLU A 107 17.86 20.32 -6.97
C GLU A 107 17.45 21.58 -6.16
N GLU A 108 16.15 21.84 -6.02
CA GLU A 108 15.62 22.98 -5.27
C GLU A 108 15.83 22.81 -3.76
N VAL A 109 15.54 21.62 -3.23
CA VAL A 109 15.52 21.39 -1.77
C VAL A 109 16.84 20.89 -1.19
N MET A 110 17.76 20.40 -2.02
CA MET A 110 18.94 19.67 -1.52
C MET A 110 19.87 20.54 -0.66
N ALA A 111 20.04 21.83 -0.99
CA ALA A 111 20.86 22.72 -0.17
C ALA A 111 20.33 22.85 1.26
N ARG A 112 18.99 22.87 1.41
CA ARG A 112 18.34 22.88 2.73
C ARG A 112 18.48 21.52 3.42
N VAL A 113 18.32 20.42 2.69
CA VAL A 113 18.54 19.07 3.24
C VAL A 113 19.95 18.91 3.78
N GLU A 114 20.98 19.35 3.05
CA GLU A 114 22.38 19.32 3.50
C GLU A 114 22.58 20.16 4.77
N HIS A 115 21.97 21.35 4.84
CA HIS A 115 22.04 22.22 6.02
C HIS A 115 21.40 21.58 7.27
N GLU A 116 20.20 21.03 7.13
CA GLU A 116 19.47 20.39 8.23
C GLU A 116 20.19 19.10 8.68
N ALA A 117 20.68 18.30 7.72
CA ALA A 117 21.36 17.04 7.99
C ALA A 117 22.65 17.21 8.80
N ALA A 118 23.32 18.37 8.71
CA ALA A 118 24.51 18.67 9.49
C ALA A 118 24.29 18.60 11.02
N HIS A 119 23.04 18.77 11.47
CA HIS A 119 22.69 18.79 12.89
C HIS A 119 21.50 17.87 13.24
N ASN A 120 21.08 17.03 12.30
CA ASN A 120 19.91 16.17 12.45
C ASN A 120 20.24 14.72 12.09
N ASP A 121 20.61 13.95 13.12
CA ASP A 121 20.97 12.53 13.00
C ASP A 121 19.80 11.69 12.47
N ARG A 122 18.56 12.08 12.81
CA ARG A 122 17.35 11.38 12.34
C ARG A 122 17.10 11.62 10.86
N LEU A 123 17.43 12.81 10.34
CA LEU A 123 17.39 13.08 8.90
C LEU A 123 18.49 12.30 8.18
N ARG A 124 19.72 12.27 8.70
CA ARG A 124 20.80 11.44 8.14
C ARG A 124 20.43 9.96 8.11
N TRP A 125 19.79 9.47 9.16
CA TRP A 125 19.20 8.15 9.18
C TRP A 125 18.13 7.97 8.09
N LEU A 126 17.15 8.87 7.99
CA LEU A 126 16.08 8.75 7.00
C LEU A 126 16.61 8.78 5.56
N LEU A 127 17.62 9.62 5.27
CA LEU A 127 18.25 9.71 3.96
C LEU A 127 18.92 8.40 3.53
N GLY A 128 19.29 7.52 4.46
CA GLY A 128 19.81 6.19 4.15
C GLY A 128 18.81 5.26 3.47
N GLY A 129 17.51 5.56 3.53
CA GLY A 129 16.46 4.84 2.79
C GLY A 129 16.11 5.45 1.44
N VAL A 130 16.76 6.55 1.03
CA VAL A 130 16.48 7.19 -0.26
C VAL A 130 17.31 6.53 -1.35
N HIS A 131 16.62 6.03 -2.38
CA HIS A 131 17.24 5.43 -3.54
C HIS A 131 16.60 5.98 -4.83
N LEU A 132 17.36 6.77 -5.58
CA LEU A 132 17.00 7.28 -6.89
C LEU A 132 17.73 6.46 -7.97
N GLY A 133 17.51 6.79 -9.24
CA GLY A 133 18.17 6.12 -10.35
C GLY A 133 19.71 6.15 -10.23
N PRO A 134 20.42 5.15 -10.78
CA PRO A 134 21.88 5.03 -10.63
C PRO A 134 22.66 6.22 -11.20
N ASP A 135 22.08 6.90 -12.20
CA ASP A 135 22.69 8.06 -12.86
C ASP A 135 22.18 9.41 -12.30
N ASP A 136 21.38 9.39 -11.23
CA ASP A 136 20.82 10.60 -10.65
C ASP A 136 21.92 11.43 -9.91
N PRO A 137 22.10 12.71 -10.25
CA PRO A 137 23.16 13.54 -9.69
C PRO A 137 23.01 13.79 -8.18
N LEU A 138 21.83 13.58 -7.61
CA LEU A 138 21.57 13.76 -6.19
C LEU A 138 22.05 12.56 -5.37
N MET A 139 22.13 11.36 -5.96
CA MET A 139 22.49 10.15 -5.22
C MET A 139 23.86 10.24 -4.54
N PRO A 140 24.95 10.72 -5.20
CA PRO A 140 26.22 10.93 -4.52
C PRO A 140 26.16 11.96 -3.38
N ARG A 141 25.24 12.92 -3.42
CA ARG A 141 25.05 13.93 -2.35
C ARG A 141 24.35 13.31 -1.16
N ILE A 142 23.24 12.60 -1.40
CA ILE A 142 22.44 11.91 -0.38
C ILE A 142 23.29 10.83 0.32
N ALA A 143 24.04 10.03 -0.46
CA ALA A 143 24.88 8.96 0.07
C ALA A 143 25.97 9.44 1.04
N ARG A 144 26.45 10.69 0.91
CA ARG A 144 27.42 11.28 1.86
C ARG A 144 26.80 11.66 3.20
N LEU A 145 25.48 11.84 3.26
CA LEU A 145 24.74 12.19 4.46
C LEU A 145 24.13 10.97 5.15
N ALA A 146 23.82 9.93 4.38
CA ALA A 146 23.09 8.75 4.80
C ALA A 146 23.80 7.92 5.89
N GLU A 147 23.06 7.51 6.92
CA GLU A 147 23.58 6.68 8.02
C GLU A 147 22.61 5.56 8.44
N ALA A 148 23.11 4.35 8.73
CA ALA A 148 22.50 3.29 9.54
C ALA A 148 21.02 2.86 9.30
N TRP A 149 20.34 3.30 8.23
CA TRP A 149 18.94 2.97 7.93
C TRP A 149 18.70 1.50 7.59
N HIS A 150 19.61 0.91 6.80
CA HIS A 150 19.47 -0.42 6.21
C HIS A 150 19.28 -1.52 7.26
N ALA A 151 19.90 -1.38 8.43
CA ALA A 151 19.76 -2.36 9.52
C ALA A 151 18.33 -2.37 10.09
N ASP A 152 17.74 -1.19 10.31
CA ASP A 152 16.36 -1.07 10.79
C ASP A 152 15.37 -1.52 9.71
N HIS A 153 15.63 -1.21 8.43
CA HIS A 153 14.77 -1.63 7.33
C HIS A 153 14.75 -3.15 7.17
N LEU A 154 15.94 -3.78 7.25
CA LEU A 154 16.04 -5.24 7.24
C LEU A 154 15.28 -5.85 8.44
N ALA A 155 15.43 -5.27 9.63
CA ALA A 155 14.71 -5.73 10.82
C ALA A 155 13.19 -5.57 10.70
N GLN A 156 12.70 -4.49 10.09
CA GLN A 156 11.28 -4.28 9.81
C GLN A 156 10.74 -5.32 8.83
N ARG A 157 11.48 -5.60 7.76
CA ARG A 157 11.05 -6.52 6.70
C ARG A 157 11.17 -7.99 7.09
N THR A 158 12.04 -8.33 8.04
CA THR A 158 12.23 -9.71 8.46
C THR A 158 11.01 -10.17 9.27
N PRO A 159 10.21 -11.13 8.78
CA PRO A 159 9.07 -11.64 9.54
C PRO A 159 9.55 -12.36 10.79
N ARG A 160 8.74 -12.32 11.86
CA ARG A 160 9.00 -13.09 13.08
C ARG A 160 8.94 -14.60 12.83
N GLU A 161 8.03 -15.00 11.97
CA GLU A 161 7.83 -16.37 11.51
C GLU A 161 7.58 -16.30 10.00
N SER A 162 8.49 -16.88 9.22
CA SER A 162 8.37 -16.94 7.77
C SER A 162 7.27 -17.91 7.36
N LEU A 163 6.44 -17.51 6.41
CA LEU A 163 5.44 -18.40 5.83
C LEU A 163 6.10 -19.45 4.92
N ASP A 164 5.68 -20.70 5.08
CA ASP A 164 5.99 -21.81 4.17
C ASP A 164 4.76 -22.12 3.30
N CYS A 165 4.44 -21.21 2.39
CA CYS A 165 3.22 -21.25 1.57
C CYS A 165 3.05 -22.59 0.83
N ALA A 166 4.14 -23.24 0.42
CA ALA A 166 4.12 -24.50 -0.31
C ALA A 166 3.53 -25.66 0.50
N ASN A 167 3.78 -25.68 1.81
CA ASN A 167 3.33 -26.73 2.71
C ASN A 167 2.04 -26.40 3.47
N MET A 168 1.52 -25.18 3.31
CA MET A 168 0.25 -24.77 3.90
C MET A 168 -0.94 -25.39 3.16
N SER A 169 -1.98 -25.74 3.92
CA SER A 169 -3.28 -26.05 3.36
C SER A 169 -3.91 -24.80 2.73
N VAL A 170 -4.84 -24.99 1.79
CA VAL A 170 -5.58 -23.88 1.14
C VAL A 170 -6.27 -22.97 2.17
N ALA A 171 -6.77 -23.54 3.28
CA ALA A 171 -7.41 -22.78 4.35
C ALA A 171 -6.42 -21.95 5.17
N GLU A 172 -5.22 -22.46 5.41
CA GLU A 172 -4.15 -21.71 6.08
C GLU A 172 -3.64 -20.59 5.18
N LEU A 173 -3.42 -20.88 3.90
CA LEU A 173 -2.97 -19.90 2.92
C LEU A 173 -4.00 -18.77 2.76
N ALA A 174 -5.31 -19.08 2.76
CA ALA A 174 -6.36 -18.07 2.73
C ALA A 174 -6.32 -17.15 3.95
N ARG A 175 -6.11 -17.69 5.16
CA ARG A 175 -5.97 -16.88 6.37
C ARG A 175 -4.73 -16.00 6.33
N ALA A 176 -3.59 -16.55 5.88
CA ALA A 176 -2.37 -15.79 5.74
C ALA A 176 -2.51 -14.67 4.71
N TRP A 177 -3.17 -14.92 3.57
CA TRP A 177 -3.49 -13.88 2.59
C TRP A 177 -4.27 -12.74 3.23
N VAL A 178 -5.39 -13.05 3.91
CA VAL A 178 -6.21 -12.04 4.57
C VAL A 178 -5.40 -11.27 5.60
N GLU A 179 -4.59 -11.94 6.41
CA GLU A 179 -3.74 -11.27 7.41
C GLU A 179 -2.74 -10.31 6.75
N GLN A 180 -1.92 -10.79 5.81
CA GLN A 180 -0.85 -9.99 5.21
C GLN A 180 -1.40 -8.82 4.38
N TYR A 181 -2.48 -9.04 3.62
CA TYR A 181 -3.13 -7.99 2.84
C TYR A 181 -3.97 -7.03 3.69
N SER A 182 -4.32 -7.38 4.93
CA SER A 182 -4.99 -6.46 5.86
C SER A 182 -4.04 -5.44 6.50
N ARG A 183 -2.75 -5.77 6.65
CA ARG A 183 -1.78 -4.94 7.35
C ARG A 183 -1.64 -3.56 6.71
N SER A 184 -1.31 -2.56 7.54
CA SER A 184 -0.90 -1.24 7.04
C SER A 184 0.40 -1.37 6.25
N GLU A 185 0.69 -0.44 5.33
CA GLU A 185 1.96 -0.44 4.56
C GLU A 185 3.18 -0.43 5.49
N ARG A 186 3.06 0.26 6.64
CA ARG A 186 4.04 0.27 7.72
C ARG A 186 4.32 -1.10 8.34
N ASP A 187 3.29 -1.92 8.52
CA ASP A 187 3.36 -3.19 9.26
C ASP A 187 3.61 -4.41 8.34
N GLN A 188 3.80 -4.16 7.04
CA GLN A 188 4.12 -5.22 6.08
C GLN A 188 5.57 -5.68 6.21
N ASP A 189 5.75 -6.98 6.10
CA ASP A 189 7.05 -7.65 6.14
C ASP A 189 7.18 -8.59 4.91
N ASP A 190 8.28 -9.34 4.83
CA ASP A 190 8.57 -10.19 3.68
C ASP A 190 7.61 -11.38 3.52
N ASN A 191 6.71 -11.64 4.48
CA ASN A 191 5.63 -12.62 4.27
C ASN A 191 4.63 -12.15 3.22
N LEU A 192 4.44 -10.85 3.01
CA LEU A 192 3.61 -10.37 1.90
C LEU A 192 4.23 -10.78 0.55
N PHE A 193 5.55 -10.61 0.40
CA PHE A 193 6.26 -11.01 -0.82
C PHE A 193 6.26 -12.54 -0.99
N ALA A 194 6.40 -13.31 0.09
CA ALA A 194 6.28 -14.76 0.04
C ALA A 194 4.91 -15.23 -0.48
N ILE A 195 3.82 -14.53 -0.11
CA ILE A 195 2.48 -14.82 -0.66
C ILE A 195 2.40 -14.44 -2.13
N MET A 196 2.90 -13.26 -2.52
CA MET A 196 2.87 -12.81 -3.92
C MET A 196 3.70 -13.70 -4.85
N ASP A 197 4.85 -14.19 -4.38
CA ASP A 197 5.68 -15.12 -5.13
C ASP A 197 4.97 -16.47 -5.29
N PHE A 198 4.36 -16.98 -4.21
CA PHE A 198 3.60 -18.22 -4.29
C PHE A 198 2.35 -18.10 -5.17
N GLU A 199 1.68 -16.95 -5.16
CA GLU A 199 0.56 -16.65 -6.05
C GLU A 199 0.98 -16.75 -7.52
N ARG A 200 2.12 -16.16 -7.88
CA ARG A 200 2.70 -16.24 -9.22
C ARG A 200 3.02 -17.69 -9.60
N ASP A 201 3.60 -18.46 -8.67
CA ASP A 201 3.91 -19.87 -8.89
C ASP A 201 2.64 -20.71 -9.10
N LEU A 202 1.57 -20.46 -8.35
CA LEU A 202 0.28 -21.13 -8.53
C LEU A 202 -0.32 -20.82 -9.89
N ARG A 203 -0.29 -19.56 -10.33
CA ARG A 203 -0.83 -19.16 -11.64
C ARG A 203 -0.24 -19.97 -12.78
N GLU A 204 1.06 -20.25 -12.72
CA GLU A 204 1.80 -20.94 -13.77
C GLU A 204 1.73 -22.47 -13.66
N ASN A 205 1.77 -23.00 -12.43
CA ASN A 205 1.97 -24.45 -12.20
C ASN A 205 0.72 -25.18 -11.74
N ASP A 206 -0.20 -24.51 -11.05
CA ASP A 206 -1.41 -25.11 -10.47
C ASP A 206 -2.56 -24.08 -10.38
N PRO A 207 -3.08 -23.62 -11.54
CA PRO A 207 -4.15 -22.63 -11.59
C PRO A 207 -5.45 -23.14 -10.95
N ASP A 208 -5.62 -24.46 -10.88
CA ASP A 208 -6.74 -25.08 -10.21
C ASP A 208 -6.68 -24.86 -8.68
N LYS A 209 -5.53 -25.06 -8.05
CA LYS A 209 -5.32 -24.75 -6.63
C LYS A 209 -5.44 -23.25 -6.36
N MET A 210 -5.04 -22.40 -7.30
CA MET A 210 -5.26 -20.95 -7.20
C MET A 210 -6.75 -20.60 -7.10
N ILE A 211 -7.60 -21.22 -7.93
CA ILE A 211 -9.05 -21.03 -7.86
C ILE A 211 -9.62 -21.55 -6.53
N ASP A 212 -9.18 -22.70 -6.04
CA ASP A 212 -9.59 -23.21 -4.71
C ASP A 212 -9.23 -22.23 -3.59
N TRP A 213 -8.05 -21.62 -3.69
CA TRP A 213 -7.60 -20.61 -2.74
C TRP A 213 -8.42 -19.32 -2.80
N ILE A 214 -8.73 -18.80 -3.99
CA ILE A 214 -9.62 -17.64 -4.18
C ILE A 214 -10.99 -17.91 -3.56
N VAL A 215 -11.58 -19.06 -3.85
CA VAL A 215 -12.87 -19.48 -3.27
C VAL A 215 -12.77 -19.58 -1.74
N GLN A 216 -11.65 -20.08 -1.21
CA GLN A 216 -11.44 -20.17 0.22
C GLN A 216 -11.25 -18.82 0.92
N ILE A 217 -10.58 -17.86 0.28
CA ILE A 217 -10.50 -16.46 0.77
C ILE A 217 -11.90 -15.86 0.81
N LEU A 218 -12.66 -16.01 -0.27
CA LEU A 218 -14.01 -15.46 -0.38
C LEU A 218 -14.95 -15.99 0.72
N LYS A 219 -14.78 -17.24 1.17
CA LYS A 219 -15.54 -17.81 2.29
C LYS A 219 -15.28 -17.10 3.63
N ILE A 220 -14.08 -16.56 3.84
CA ILE A 220 -13.67 -15.99 5.13
C ILE A 220 -13.60 -14.45 5.12
N GLU A 221 -13.58 -13.83 3.95
CA GLU A 221 -13.44 -12.38 3.80
C GLU A 221 -14.67 -11.76 3.11
N SER A 222 -15.08 -10.57 3.58
CA SER A 222 -16.20 -9.80 3.05
C SER A 222 -15.89 -8.30 2.88
N ASN A 223 -14.72 -7.84 3.32
CA ASN A 223 -14.30 -6.45 3.21
C ASN A 223 -14.08 -6.08 1.72
N PRO A 224 -14.79 -5.05 1.22
CA PRO A 224 -14.75 -4.71 -0.20
C PRO A 224 -13.37 -4.24 -0.68
N VAL A 225 -12.56 -3.61 0.19
CA VAL A 225 -11.21 -3.19 -0.19
C VAL A 225 -10.33 -4.42 -0.44
N LEU A 226 -10.34 -5.41 0.45
CA LEU A 226 -9.58 -6.64 0.21
C LEU A 226 -10.12 -7.45 -0.97
N LEU A 227 -11.44 -7.55 -1.12
CA LEU A 227 -12.02 -8.24 -2.28
C LEU A 227 -11.65 -7.55 -3.60
N SER A 228 -11.46 -6.22 -3.62
CA SER A 228 -10.95 -5.54 -4.81
C SER A 228 -9.51 -5.94 -5.17
N LEU A 229 -8.66 -6.19 -4.17
CA LEU A 229 -7.29 -6.69 -4.38
C LEU A 229 -7.29 -8.14 -4.85
N LEU A 230 -8.18 -8.97 -4.29
CA LEU A 230 -8.38 -10.35 -4.73
C LEU A 230 -8.84 -10.42 -6.19
N ALA A 231 -9.71 -9.49 -6.61
CA ALA A 231 -10.20 -9.39 -7.98
C ALA A 231 -9.12 -8.93 -8.96
N ALA A 232 -8.42 -7.82 -8.66
CA ALA A 232 -7.43 -7.21 -9.55
C ALA A 232 -6.06 -7.93 -9.58
N GLY A 233 -5.81 -8.84 -8.63
CA GLY A 233 -4.62 -9.69 -8.61
C GLY A 233 -4.99 -11.14 -8.88
N PRO A 234 -5.13 -12.00 -7.85
CA PRO A 234 -5.25 -13.44 -8.03
C PRO A 234 -6.31 -13.89 -9.04
N LEU A 235 -7.52 -13.32 -8.98
CA LEU A 235 -8.59 -13.72 -9.89
C LEU A 235 -8.35 -13.26 -11.33
N GLU A 236 -7.87 -12.04 -11.52
CA GLU A 236 -7.49 -11.54 -12.86
C GLU A 236 -6.42 -12.43 -13.49
N ASP A 237 -5.41 -12.76 -12.72
CA ASP A 237 -4.23 -13.48 -13.17
C ASP A 237 -4.53 -14.96 -13.52
N VAL A 238 -5.47 -15.60 -12.83
CA VAL A 238 -5.81 -17.01 -13.11
C VAL A 238 -6.74 -17.18 -14.31
N ILE A 239 -7.35 -16.11 -14.83
CA ILE A 239 -8.28 -16.18 -15.96
C ILE A 239 -7.51 -16.46 -17.25
N SER A 240 -7.82 -17.61 -17.86
CA SER A 240 -7.25 -18.05 -19.13
C SER A 240 -8.24 -18.96 -19.87
N VAL A 241 -7.91 -19.31 -21.11
CA VAL A 241 -8.65 -20.32 -21.88
C VAL A 241 -8.68 -21.67 -21.15
N GLY A 242 -7.63 -22.00 -20.38
CA GLY A 242 -7.56 -23.26 -19.64
C GLY A 242 -8.43 -23.31 -18.38
N THR A 243 -8.80 -22.15 -17.83
CA THR A 243 -9.46 -22.05 -16.52
C THR A 243 -10.89 -21.51 -16.59
N ILE A 244 -11.27 -20.89 -17.72
CA ILE A 244 -12.56 -20.20 -17.89
C ILE A 244 -13.78 -21.11 -17.63
N ASP A 245 -13.74 -22.39 -18.02
CA ASP A 245 -14.83 -23.33 -17.76
C ASP A 245 -15.06 -23.57 -16.26
N ARG A 246 -13.97 -23.59 -15.48
CA ARG A 246 -14.03 -23.68 -14.02
C ARG A 246 -14.56 -22.38 -13.42
N ILE A 247 -14.06 -21.24 -13.87
CA ILE A 247 -14.52 -19.91 -13.43
C ILE A 247 -16.04 -19.75 -13.63
N GLU A 248 -16.56 -20.14 -14.79
CA GLU A 248 -17.99 -20.09 -15.05
C GLU A 248 -18.80 -21.01 -14.13
N ARG A 249 -18.26 -22.18 -13.78
CA ARG A 249 -18.90 -23.11 -12.84
C ARG A 249 -18.96 -22.50 -11.44
N GLU A 250 -17.86 -21.94 -10.95
CA GLU A 250 -17.83 -21.29 -9.63
C GLU A 250 -18.77 -20.07 -9.60
N ALA A 251 -18.77 -19.23 -10.64
CA ALA A 251 -19.66 -18.08 -10.76
C ALA A 251 -21.16 -18.45 -10.82
N ARG A 252 -21.49 -19.61 -11.41
CA ARG A 252 -22.87 -20.14 -11.42
C ARG A 252 -23.29 -20.69 -10.06
N ALA A 253 -22.34 -21.23 -9.28
CA ALA A 253 -22.60 -21.84 -7.99
C ALA A 253 -22.62 -20.83 -6.83
N ASP A 254 -21.83 -19.75 -6.92
CA ASP A 254 -21.66 -18.76 -5.87
C ASP A 254 -21.83 -17.33 -6.39
N SER A 255 -22.87 -16.64 -5.91
CA SER A 255 -23.15 -15.26 -6.28
C SER A 255 -22.04 -14.30 -5.87
N ARG A 256 -21.35 -14.57 -4.76
CA ARG A 256 -20.23 -13.74 -4.29
C ARG A 256 -19.02 -13.89 -5.21
N PHE A 257 -18.79 -15.08 -5.75
CA PHE A 257 -17.71 -15.30 -6.72
C PHE A 257 -18.02 -14.56 -8.01
N ARG A 258 -19.28 -14.58 -8.44
CA ARG A 258 -19.76 -13.79 -9.58
C ARG A 258 -19.65 -12.27 -9.36
N GLU A 259 -19.93 -11.78 -8.16
CA GLU A 259 -19.72 -10.37 -7.79
C GLU A 259 -18.22 -10.00 -7.83
N LEU A 260 -17.35 -10.87 -7.34
CA LEU A 260 -15.90 -10.69 -7.36
C LEU A 260 -15.35 -10.56 -8.79
N LEU A 261 -15.88 -11.32 -9.75
CA LEU A 261 -15.54 -11.20 -11.18
C LEU A 261 -15.81 -9.80 -11.74
N GLY A 262 -16.78 -9.08 -11.19
CA GLY A 262 -17.07 -7.70 -11.58
C GLY A 262 -15.95 -6.70 -11.26
N GLY A 263 -14.96 -7.08 -10.45
CA GLY A 263 -13.78 -6.27 -10.12
C GLY A 263 -12.54 -6.57 -10.97
N VAL A 264 -12.61 -7.52 -11.90
CA VAL A 264 -11.47 -7.95 -12.73
C VAL A 264 -11.27 -7.04 -13.95
N TRP A 265 -10.02 -6.73 -14.30
CA TRP A 265 -9.66 -5.89 -15.45
C TRP A 265 -9.10 -6.70 -16.63
N TYR A 266 -9.98 -7.42 -17.33
CA TYR A 266 -9.59 -8.31 -18.44
C TYR A 266 -9.44 -7.63 -19.82
N TYR A 267 -9.00 -6.36 -19.87
CA TYR A 267 -8.92 -5.62 -21.14
C TYR A 267 -7.92 -6.22 -22.16
N ARG A 268 -6.92 -6.95 -21.67
CA ARG A 268 -5.92 -7.67 -22.50
C ARG A 268 -6.35 -9.09 -22.90
N ALA A 269 -7.48 -9.58 -22.37
CA ALA A 269 -7.98 -10.91 -22.73
C ALA A 269 -8.43 -10.96 -24.20
N SER A 270 -8.48 -12.18 -24.75
CA SER A 270 -9.04 -12.41 -26.09
C SER A 270 -10.52 -12.04 -26.12
N ASP A 271 -11.05 -11.75 -27.32
CA ASP A 271 -12.47 -11.41 -27.51
C ASP A 271 -13.40 -12.56 -27.06
N GLU A 272 -12.94 -13.81 -27.19
CA GLU A 272 -13.63 -14.98 -26.67
C GLU A 272 -13.77 -14.92 -25.15
N LEU A 273 -12.67 -14.72 -24.42
CA LEU A 273 -12.69 -14.63 -22.96
C LEU A 273 -13.53 -13.45 -22.48
N LYS A 274 -13.39 -12.29 -23.13
CA LYS A 274 -14.22 -11.10 -22.84
C LYS A 274 -15.70 -11.40 -22.95
N THR A 275 -16.13 -12.00 -24.07
CA THR A 275 -17.54 -12.35 -24.30
C THR A 275 -18.09 -13.28 -23.21
N ARG A 276 -17.29 -14.27 -22.80
CA ARG A 276 -17.70 -15.22 -21.75
C ARG A 276 -17.78 -14.58 -20.37
N LEU A 277 -16.81 -13.73 -20.02
CA LEU A 277 -16.79 -13.00 -18.75
C LEU A 277 -17.93 -11.97 -18.66
N ASP A 278 -18.16 -11.21 -19.74
CA ASP A 278 -19.25 -10.23 -19.82
C ASP A 278 -20.63 -10.90 -19.62
N ALA A 279 -20.81 -12.12 -20.16
CA ALA A 279 -22.02 -12.89 -19.96
C ALA A 279 -22.27 -13.29 -18.49
N LEU A 280 -21.21 -13.46 -17.68
CA LEU A 280 -21.32 -13.75 -16.25
C LEU A 280 -21.64 -12.49 -15.44
N VAL A 281 -20.94 -11.39 -15.72
CA VAL A 281 -21.09 -10.11 -14.98
C VAL A 281 -22.42 -9.44 -15.32
N GLY A 282 -22.88 -9.52 -16.58
CA GLY A 282 -24.15 -8.96 -17.03
C GLY A 282 -25.40 -9.63 -16.44
N GLN A 283 -25.29 -10.86 -15.92
CA GLN A 283 -26.40 -11.57 -15.27
C GLN A 283 -26.68 -11.11 -13.82
N GLY A 284 -25.88 -10.18 -13.29
CA GLY A 284 -25.98 -9.68 -11.91
C GLY A 284 -26.36 -8.20 -11.78
N ARG A 285 -26.70 -7.51 -12.89
CA ARG A 285 -27.16 -6.12 -12.89
C ARG A 285 -28.64 -6.00 -13.23
#